data_AF-A0A3E2NVV2-F1
#
_entry.id   AF-A0A3E2NVV2-F1
#
_cell.length_a   1.000
_cell.length_b   1.000
_cell.length_c   1.000
_cell.angle_alpha   90.00
_cell.angle_beta   90.00
_cell.angle_gamma   90.00
#
_symmetry.space_group_name_H-M   'P 1'
#
loop_
_entity.id
_entity.type
_entity.pdbx_description
1 polymer ?
#
loop_
_entity_poly.entity_id
_entity_poly.type
_entity_poly.pdbx_seq_one_letter_code
_entity_poly.pdbx_strand_id
1 'polypeptide(L)'
;MKRKAKRALPREPNKVRESSKTLTQIHDGMGTSMPPDKDVLQIYFDQKGEAELTEKFFNEHDSRGWKTPTGGTIYNWKVCAAEWIYNHRQEVKRMFRQSPFYNESL
;
A
#
# COMPACT_ATOMS: atom_id res chain seq x y z
N MET A 1 -2.49 2.65 74.31
CA MET A 1 -2.46 3.04 72.87
C MET A 1 -2.09 1.83 72.02
N LYS A 2 -2.94 1.41 71.08
CA LYS A 2 -2.70 0.24 70.20
C LYS A 2 -2.40 0.76 68.78
N ARG A 3 -1.20 0.49 68.24
CA ARG A 3 -0.86 0.81 66.85
C ARG A 3 -1.21 -0.40 65.98
N LYS A 4 -2.13 -0.25 65.02
CA LYS A 4 -2.39 -1.26 63.99
C LYS A 4 -1.38 -1.05 62.85
N ALA A 5 -0.59 -2.08 62.52
CA ALA A 5 0.31 -2.07 61.38
C ALA A 5 -0.50 -2.25 60.08
N LYS A 6 -0.30 -1.38 59.08
CA LYS A 6 -0.90 -1.52 57.75
C LYS A 6 -0.15 -2.63 57.00
N ARG A 7 -0.85 -3.67 56.56
CA ARG A 7 -0.31 -4.70 55.65
C ARG A 7 0.13 -4.00 54.35
N ALA A 8 1.41 -4.08 54.00
CA ALA A 8 1.88 -3.67 52.68
C ALA A 8 1.51 -4.76 51.68
N LEU A 9 0.65 -4.44 50.71
CA LEU A 9 0.42 -5.30 49.55
C LEU A 9 1.63 -5.19 48.61
N PRO A 10 2.08 -6.30 48.00
CA PRO A 10 3.19 -6.26 47.05
C PRO A 10 2.84 -5.37 45.86
N ARG A 11 3.80 -4.55 45.46
CA ARG A 11 3.70 -3.65 44.32
C ARG A 11 3.82 -4.48 43.04
N GLU A 12 2.69 -4.75 42.40
CA GLU A 12 2.67 -5.32 41.06
C GLU A 12 3.45 -4.41 40.10
N PRO A 13 4.35 -4.96 39.26
CA PRO A 13 5.04 -4.16 38.25
C PRO A 13 4.01 -3.60 37.28
N ASN A 14 4.04 -2.28 37.09
CA ASN A 14 3.24 -1.58 36.09
C ASN A 14 3.39 -2.31 34.75
N LYS A 15 2.35 -3.05 34.33
CA LYS A 15 2.24 -3.48 32.94
C LYS A 15 2.16 -2.20 32.12
N VAL A 16 3.28 -1.87 31.48
CA VAL A 16 3.33 -0.81 30.47
C VAL A 16 2.24 -1.19 29.48
N ARG A 17 1.15 -0.41 29.46
CA ARG A 17 0.13 -0.54 28.42
C ARG A 17 0.87 -0.32 27.12
N GLU A 18 1.16 -1.39 26.40
CA GLU A 18 1.45 -1.32 24.97
C GLU A 18 0.19 -0.73 24.34
N SER A 19 0.20 0.59 24.21
CA SER A 19 -0.72 1.27 23.33
C SER A 19 -0.34 0.79 21.95
N SER A 20 -1.06 -0.21 21.46
CA SER A 20 -1.19 -0.51 20.04
C SER A 20 -1.76 0.73 19.38
N LYS A 21 -0.89 1.72 19.16
CA LYS A 21 -1.15 2.81 18.24
C LYS A 21 -1.18 2.13 16.88
N THR A 22 -2.38 1.74 16.45
CA THR A 22 -2.70 1.66 15.04
C THR A 22 -2.39 3.04 14.49
N LEU A 23 -1.15 3.24 14.05
CA LEU A 23 -0.68 4.49 13.48
C LEU A 23 -1.37 4.53 12.12
N THR A 24 -2.59 5.06 12.09
CA THR A 24 -3.27 5.39 10.85
C THR A 24 -2.32 6.30 10.10
N GLN A 25 -1.65 5.75 9.11
CA GLN A 25 -0.73 6.48 8.26
C GLN A 25 -1.54 7.64 7.69
N ILE A 26 -1.19 8.87 8.10
CA ILE A 26 -1.90 10.06 7.65
C ILE A 26 -1.57 10.20 6.18
N HIS A 27 -2.50 9.78 5.32
CA HIS A 27 -2.35 9.92 3.89
C HIS A 27 -2.63 11.38 3.53
N ASP A 28 -1.60 12.08 3.10
CA ASP A 28 -1.66 13.45 2.58
C ASP A 28 -2.45 13.56 1.26
N GLY A 29 -2.82 12.42 0.67
CA GLY A 29 -3.47 12.34 -0.62
C GLY A 29 -2.57 12.66 -1.81
N MET A 30 -1.29 12.99 -1.58
CA MET A 30 -0.34 13.40 -2.62
C MET A 30 0.39 12.21 -3.25
N GLY A 31 0.29 11.03 -2.64
CA GLY A 31 0.95 9.82 -3.13
C GLY A 31 2.43 9.73 -2.76
N THR A 32 2.89 10.61 -1.85
CA THR A 32 4.27 10.70 -1.34
C THR A 32 4.51 9.87 -0.09
N SER A 33 3.44 9.34 0.52
CA SER A 33 3.53 8.37 1.61
C SER A 33 4.01 7.01 1.09
N MET A 34 5.31 6.75 1.26
CA MET A 34 5.99 5.53 0.80
C MET A 34 6.48 4.69 1.98
N PRO A 35 6.30 3.35 1.95
CA PRO A 35 5.46 2.60 1.01
C PRO A 35 3.96 2.89 1.23
N PRO A 36 3.12 2.79 0.19
CA PRO A 36 1.68 2.95 0.31
C PRO A 36 1.03 1.75 1.00
N ASP A 37 -0.05 2.00 1.72
CA ASP A 37 -0.94 0.96 2.22
C ASP A 37 -1.67 0.27 1.06
N LYS A 38 -1.81 -1.05 1.14
CA LYS A 38 -2.50 -1.84 0.10
C LYS A 38 -3.94 -1.35 -0.11
N ASP A 39 -4.64 -0.97 0.96
CA ASP A 39 -6.01 -0.44 0.89
C ASP A 39 -6.09 0.86 0.06
N VAL A 40 -5.08 1.74 0.21
CA VAL A 40 -5.03 3.01 -0.53
C VAL A 40 -4.72 2.77 -2.01
N LEU A 41 -3.87 1.79 -2.33
CA LEU A 41 -3.68 1.35 -3.71
C LEU A 41 -4.98 0.81 -4.29
N GLN A 42 -5.67 -0.07 -3.56
CA GLN A 42 -6.92 -0.66 -4.02
C GLN A 42 -7.97 0.40 -4.34
N ILE A 43 -8.16 1.38 -3.46
CA ILE A 43 -9.06 2.51 -3.71
C ILE A 43 -8.65 3.28 -4.97
N TYR A 44 -7.36 3.54 -5.15
CA TYR A 44 -6.87 4.27 -6.32
C TYR A 44 -7.10 3.51 -7.63
N PHE A 45 -6.79 2.21 -7.67
CA PHE A 45 -6.98 1.37 -8.85
C PHE A 45 -8.46 1.14 -9.15
N ASP A 46 -9.30 0.99 -8.13
CA ASP A 46 -10.75 0.91 -8.27
C ASP A 46 -11.33 2.18 -8.90
N GLN A 47 -10.89 3.36 -8.45
CA GLN A 47 -11.25 4.65 -9.08
C GLN A 47 -10.82 4.75 -10.56
N LYS A 48 -9.83 3.97 -11.00
CA LYS A 48 -9.40 3.91 -12.40
C LYS A 48 -10.07 2.80 -13.20
N GLY A 49 -10.87 1.95 -12.55
CA GLY A 49 -11.53 0.79 -13.16
C GLY A 49 -10.63 -0.41 -13.37
N GLU A 50 -9.53 -0.51 -12.61
CA GLU A 50 -8.49 -1.54 -12.77
C GLU A 50 -8.17 -2.24 -11.44
N ALA A 51 -9.19 -2.48 -10.60
CA ALA A 51 -9.00 -2.99 -9.23
C ALA A 51 -8.20 -4.30 -9.17
N GLU A 52 -8.37 -5.18 -10.16
CA GLU A 52 -7.67 -6.48 -10.28
C GLU A 52 -6.15 -6.32 -10.42
N LEU A 53 -5.70 -5.19 -10.95
CA LEU A 53 -4.28 -4.93 -11.18
C LEU A 53 -3.53 -4.51 -9.91
N THR A 54 -4.26 -4.12 -8.87
CA THR A 54 -3.68 -3.63 -7.60
C THR A 54 -2.68 -4.63 -7.02
N GLU A 55 -3.05 -5.91 -6.96
CA GLU A 55 -2.19 -6.95 -6.36
C GLU A 55 -0.93 -7.18 -7.18
N LYS A 56 -1.07 -7.21 -8.51
CA LYS A 56 0.06 -7.39 -9.42
C LYS A 56 1.04 -6.22 -9.31
N PHE A 57 0.52 -4.99 -9.27
CA PHE A 57 1.31 -3.78 -9.07
C PHE A 57 2.04 -3.80 -7.72
N PHE A 58 1.32 -4.10 -6.63
CA PHE A 58 1.90 -4.14 -5.28
C PHE A 58 3.01 -5.18 -5.19
N ASN A 59 2.76 -6.41 -5.62
CA ASN A 59 3.74 -7.50 -5.54
C ASN A 59 5.02 -7.21 -6.35
N GLU A 60 4.88 -6.61 -7.54
CA GLU A 60 6.04 -6.23 -8.36
C GLU A 60 6.91 -5.17 -7.66
N HIS A 61 6.29 -4.15 -7.06
CA HIS A 61 7.02 -3.08 -6.38
C HIS A 61 7.56 -3.48 -5.01
N ASP A 62 6.81 -4.31 -4.27
CA ASP A 62 7.22 -4.83 -2.97
C ASP A 62 8.44 -5.76 -3.10
N SER A 63 8.45 -6.63 -4.12
CA SER A 63 9.62 -7.48 -4.44
C SER A 63 10.88 -6.68 -4.78
N ARG A 64 10.72 -5.44 -5.28
CA ARG A 64 11.81 -4.51 -5.60
C ARG A 64 12.14 -3.57 -4.43
N GLY A 65 11.42 -3.68 -3.32
CA GLY A 65 11.56 -2.81 -2.15
C GLY A 65 11.24 -1.35 -2.47
N TRP A 66 10.26 -1.11 -3.35
CA TRP A 66 9.81 0.23 -3.76
C TRP A 66 10.91 1.10 -4.36
N LYS A 67 11.77 0.48 -5.17
CA LYS A 67 12.84 1.14 -5.92
C LYS A 67 12.58 1.04 -7.42
N THR A 68 13.10 2.00 -8.18
CA THR A 68 13.14 1.97 -9.63
C THR A 68 14.04 0.83 -10.12
N PRO A 69 13.90 0.38 -11.38
CA PRO A 69 14.79 -0.63 -11.96
C PRO A 69 16.29 -0.26 -11.92
N THR A 70 16.59 1.05 -11.92
CA THR A 70 17.94 1.60 -11.81
C THR A 70 18.43 1.72 -10.37
N GLY A 71 17.61 1.34 -9.38
CA GLY A 71 17.94 1.38 -7.94
C GLY A 71 17.60 2.68 -7.22
N GLY A 72 16.97 3.65 -7.90
CA GLY A 72 16.51 4.90 -7.29
C GLY A 72 15.29 4.71 -6.40
N THR A 73 15.10 5.57 -5.40
CA THR A 73 13.91 5.54 -4.54
C THR A 73 12.69 6.05 -5.32
N ILE A 74 11.56 5.36 -5.23
CA ILE A 74 10.28 5.88 -5.74
C ILE A 74 9.77 6.92 -4.73
N TYR A 75 9.58 8.16 -5.20
CA TYR A 75 9.06 9.24 -4.35
C TYR A 75 7.54 9.35 -4.36
N ASN A 76 6.89 8.94 -5.46
CA ASN A 76 5.45 9.07 -5.61
C ASN A 76 4.86 7.79 -6.21
N TRP A 77 4.18 7.00 -5.39
CA TRP A 77 3.56 5.75 -5.85
C TRP A 77 2.37 6.00 -6.78
N LYS A 78 1.65 7.12 -6.66
CA LYS A 78 0.51 7.43 -7.54
C LYS A 78 0.95 7.66 -8.97
N VAL A 79 2.10 8.33 -9.17
CA VAL A 79 2.69 8.51 -10.50
C VAL A 79 3.09 7.17 -11.09
N CYS A 80 3.77 6.32 -10.30
CA CYS A 80 4.12 4.97 -10.74
C CYS A 80 2.88 4.12 -11.07
N ALA A 81 1.83 4.18 -10.24
CA ALA A 81 0.58 3.47 -10.48
C ALA A 81 -0.12 3.95 -11.76
N ALA A 82 -0.18 5.26 -12.00
CA ALA A 82 -0.77 5.84 -13.20
C ALA A 82 -0.03 5.39 -14.47
N GLU A 83 1.31 5.41 -14.45
CA GLU A 83 2.14 4.93 -15.55
C GLU A 83 1.94 3.43 -15.80
N TRP A 84 1.89 2.64 -14.73
CA TRP A 84 1.68 1.20 -14.81
C TRP A 84 0.32 0.85 -15.42
N ILE A 85 -0.75 1.53 -15.00
CA ILE A 85 -2.10 1.40 -15.60
C ILE A 85 -2.08 1.78 -17.08
N TYR A 86 -1.43 2.90 -17.42
CA TYR A 86 -1.32 3.33 -18.82
C TYR A 86 -0.63 2.26 -19.67
N ASN A 87 0.52 1.76 -19.23
CA ASN A 87 1.28 0.72 -19.92
C ASN A 87 0.48 -0.56 -20.09
N HIS A 88 -0.24 -0.99 -19.05
CA HIS A 88 -1.14 -2.15 -19.13
C HIS A 88 -2.21 -1.97 -20.21
N ARG A 89 -2.87 -0.81 -20.25
CA ARG A 89 -3.88 -0.51 -21.29
C ARG A 89 -3.30 -0.50 -22.70
N GLN A 90 -2.09 0.04 -22.87
CA GLN A 90 -1.43 0.02 -24.19
C GLN A 90 -1.07 -1.40 -24.61
N GLU A 91 -0.63 -2.23 -23.67
CA GLU A 91 -0.32 -3.63 -23.92
C GLU A 91 -1.57 -4.43 -24.33
N VAL A 92 -2.69 -4.28 -23.61
CA VAL A 92 -3.96 -4.92 -23.97
C VAL A 92 -4.40 -4.51 -25.37
N LYS A 93 -4.35 -3.20 -25.69
CA LYS A 93 -4.66 -2.71 -27.06
C LYS A 93 -3.71 -3.28 -28.11
N ARG A 94 -2.42 -3.38 -27.80
CA ARG A 94 -1.40 -3.94 -28.69
C ARG A 94 -1.68 -5.43 -28.96
N MET A 95 -1.97 -6.20 -27.91
CA MET A 95 -2.32 -7.62 -28.01
C MET A 95 -3.58 -7.82 -28.85
N PHE A 96 -4.60 -6.97 -28.64
CA PHE A 96 -5.82 -7.02 -29.43
C PHE A 96 -5.55 -6.80 -30.93
N ARG A 97 -4.75 -5.78 -31.29
CA ARG A 97 -4.38 -5.52 -32.69
C ARG A 97 -3.52 -6.62 -33.33
N GLN A 98 -2.71 -7.32 -32.54
CA GLN A 98 -1.89 -8.44 -33.01
C GLN A 98 -2.67 -9.76 -33.07
N SER A 99 -3.89 -9.80 -32.55
CA SER A 99 -4.71 -11.00 -32.53
C SER A 99 -5.01 -11.45 -33.96
N PRO A 100 -4.87 -12.75 -34.29
CA PRO A 100 -5.27 -13.28 -35.60
C PRO A 100 -6.78 -13.17 -35.84
N PHE A 101 -7.56 -12.87 -34.79
CA PHE A 101 -9.00 -12.64 -34.87
C PHE A 101 -9.38 -11.15 -35.01
N TYR A 102 -8.41 -10.24 -34.99
CA TYR A 102 -8.66 -8.82 -35.22
C TYR A 102 -8.72 -8.54 -36.72
N ASN A 103 -9.89 -8.11 -37.19
CA ASN A 103 -10.08 -7.58 -38.54
C ASN A 103 -10.52 -6.11 -38.41
N GLU A 104 -9.73 -5.19 -38.95
CA GLU A 104 -9.96 -3.74 -38.87
C GLU A 104 -11.04 -3.23 -39.85
N SER A 105 -11.83 -4.15 -40.42
CA SER A 105 -12.82 -3.88 -41.46
C SER A 105 -14.24 -3.81 -40.86
N LEU A 106 -14.66 -2.62 -40.44
CA LEU A 106 -16.07 -2.21 -40.33
C LEU A 106 -16.23 -0.81 -40.93
#